data_AF-A0A9D2G2G6-F1
#
_entry.id   AF-A0A9D2G2G6-F1
#
_cell.length_a   1.000
_cell.length_b   1.000
_cell.length_c   1.000
_cell.angle_alpha   90.00
_cell.angle_beta   90.00
_cell.angle_gamma   90.00
#
_symmetry.space_group_name_H-M   'P 1'
#
loop_
_entity.id
_entity.type
_entity.pdbx_description
1 polymer ?
#
loop_
_entity_poly.entity_id
_entity_poly.type
_entity_poly.pdbx_seq_one_letter_code
_entity_poly.pdbx_strand_id
1 'polypeptide(L)'
;MGRKTRLTIEMLLAGLFVMLVTVFLFTSDFTFSEPDHSTTGEDVPAELEDGTFVGTGEGFGGPIEVEVTVEGGEIVEITVLDHSETEGVSDPAFEEIPAEIMKSNSTDVEVVSGATYTSTGIREAVVNALSGEGEVSEEETEDSEDTETEDEETVSGDFEDGTHTATVDGHNGPLTVEVTVEDGVITSVEVTEHEETEGLSDPAIEDVPAAIVENNSTDVDTVSGATVTSEAIIEAVNTALNGSEDSDSASEPVEYTDGTYEGTADGHNGEIKVEVTVSNGAIENIVITDHAETEGLSDPAFEEVPAEIMETNSTDVDTVSGATVTSKAIISAVENALEDAQ
;
A
#
# COMPACT_ATOMS: atom_id res chain seq x y z
N MET A 1 34.44 -65.75 8.08
CA MET A 1 34.81 -65.92 9.51
C MET A 1 34.76 -64.52 10.12
N GLY A 2 34.00 -64.22 11.17
CA GLY A 2 33.13 -65.07 12.01
C GLY A 2 31.61 -64.95 11.77
N ARG A 3 30.82 -65.22 12.82
CA ARG A 3 29.33 -65.16 12.94
C ARG A 3 28.97 -64.49 14.29
N LYS A 4 27.66 -64.23 14.54
CA LYS A 4 26.94 -63.82 15.79
C LYS A 4 26.59 -62.31 15.82
N THR A 5 25.49 -61.78 16.39
CA THR A 5 24.16 -62.21 16.96
C THR A 5 23.37 -60.91 17.29
N ARG A 6 22.04 -60.73 17.38
CA ARG A 6 20.75 -61.51 17.36
C ARG A 6 19.82 -60.88 16.27
N LEU A 7 18.56 -61.25 15.97
CA LEU A 7 17.55 -62.21 16.46
C LEU A 7 16.55 -61.81 17.59
N THR A 8 15.54 -61.01 17.23
CA THR A 8 14.14 -60.89 17.75
C THR A 8 13.35 -60.17 16.63
N ILE A 9 12.21 -60.57 16.05
CA ILE A 9 11.04 -61.43 16.36
C ILE A 9 9.90 -60.70 17.12
N GLU A 10 8.68 -60.79 16.55
CA GLU A 10 7.37 -60.22 16.98
C GLU A 10 7.28 -58.67 16.93
N MET A 11 6.17 -57.98 16.61
CA MET A 11 4.71 -58.25 16.49
C MET A 11 4.09 -57.46 15.28
N LEU A 12 2.80 -57.49 14.87
CA LEU A 12 1.68 -58.48 14.87
C LEU A 12 0.44 -57.91 14.10
N LEU A 13 -0.09 -58.62 13.07
CA LEU A 13 -1.29 -58.31 12.21
C LEU A 13 -1.21 -56.98 11.39
N ALA A 14 -1.69 -56.80 10.15
CA ALA A 14 -2.74 -57.37 9.26
C ALA A 14 -4.08 -56.59 9.24
N GLY A 15 -4.43 -55.98 8.10
CA GLY A 15 -5.77 -55.44 7.85
C GLY A 15 -5.90 -54.29 6.84
N LEU A 16 -5.86 -54.57 5.52
CA LEU A 16 -6.52 -53.71 4.52
C LEU A 16 -6.90 -54.53 3.28
N PHE A 17 -8.21 -54.72 3.04
CA PHE A 17 -8.74 -55.45 1.89
C PHE A 17 -10.14 -54.97 1.49
N VAL A 18 -10.20 -54.32 0.32
CA VAL A 18 -11.38 -54.16 -0.58
C VAL A 18 -12.66 -53.53 -0.03
N MET A 19 -12.96 -52.33 -0.53
CA MET A 19 -14.31 -51.90 -0.96
C MET A 19 -14.19 -50.64 -1.88
N LEU A 20 -15.02 -50.35 -2.89
CA LEU A 20 -15.64 -51.17 -3.95
C LEU A 20 -15.96 -50.24 -5.15
N VAL A 21 -16.09 -50.79 -6.37
CA VAL A 21 -16.30 -50.01 -7.62
C VAL A 21 -17.75 -49.56 -7.82
N THR A 22 -17.96 -48.27 -8.12
CA THR A 22 -19.16 -47.78 -8.82
C THR A 22 -18.79 -46.79 -9.92
N VAL A 23 -18.70 -47.28 -11.16
CA VAL A 23 -18.79 -46.43 -12.36
C VAL A 23 -20.28 -46.17 -12.61
N PHE A 24 -20.66 -44.91 -12.80
CA PHE A 24 -21.98 -44.55 -13.31
C PHE A 24 -21.82 -43.66 -14.54
N LEU A 25 -22.46 -44.05 -15.64
CA LEU A 25 -22.51 -43.28 -16.89
C LEU A 25 -23.84 -42.54 -16.93
N PHE A 26 -23.81 -41.23 -17.14
CA PHE A 26 -24.94 -40.52 -17.72
C PHE A 26 -24.46 -39.52 -18.77
N THR A 27 -25.16 -39.49 -19.90
CA THR A 27 -24.85 -38.64 -21.05
C THR A 27 -26.12 -37.94 -21.48
N SER A 28 -26.16 -36.62 -21.33
CA SER A 28 -27.23 -35.77 -21.86
C SER A 28 -26.71 -34.34 -22.03
N ASP A 29 -26.96 -33.82 -23.22
CA ASP A 29 -26.85 -32.47 -23.75
C ASP A 29 -26.35 -31.36 -22.79
N PHE A 30 -25.13 -30.86 -23.06
CA PHE A 30 -24.69 -29.54 -22.63
C PHE A 30 -25.27 -28.50 -23.59
N THR A 31 -26.53 -28.10 -23.37
CA THR A 31 -27.10 -26.92 -24.03
C THR A 31 -26.58 -25.67 -23.35
N PHE A 32 -25.68 -24.94 -24.02
CA PHE A 32 -25.37 -23.57 -23.65
C PHE A 32 -26.65 -22.75 -23.73
N SER A 33 -27.18 -22.32 -22.57
CA SER A 33 -28.23 -21.31 -22.53
C SER A 33 -27.56 -19.95 -22.57
N GLU A 34 -28.05 -19.06 -23.42
CA GLU A 34 -27.78 -17.64 -23.30
C GLU A 34 -28.35 -17.15 -21.95
N PRO A 35 -27.69 -16.21 -21.25
CA PRO A 35 -28.22 -15.62 -20.02
C PRO A 35 -29.45 -14.75 -20.34
N ASP A 36 -30.55 -15.02 -19.66
CA ASP A 36 -31.83 -14.31 -19.88
C ASP A 36 -31.94 -13.13 -18.90
N HIS A 37 -31.65 -11.92 -19.35
CA HIS A 37 -31.85 -10.68 -18.58
C HIS A 37 -33.35 -10.39 -18.40
N SER A 38 -34.00 -11.11 -17.49
CA SER A 38 -35.42 -10.92 -17.18
C SER A 38 -35.80 -11.29 -15.74
N THR A 39 -35.25 -10.54 -14.77
CA THR A 39 -35.88 -10.21 -13.48
C THR A 39 -36.56 -11.33 -12.68
N THR A 40 -35.94 -11.76 -11.59
CA THR A 40 -36.63 -12.17 -10.36
C THR A 40 -35.79 -11.66 -9.21
N GLY A 41 -36.41 -11.03 -8.21
CA GLY A 41 -35.70 -10.69 -6.98
C GLY A 41 -35.60 -11.93 -6.12
N GLU A 42 -34.39 -12.30 -5.71
CA GLU A 42 -34.19 -13.22 -4.59
C GLU A 42 -34.55 -12.45 -3.30
N ASP A 43 -35.60 -12.89 -2.60
CA ASP A 43 -36.08 -12.24 -1.37
C ASP A 43 -35.05 -12.36 -0.23
N VAL A 44 -34.79 -11.24 0.46
CA VAL A 44 -34.00 -11.19 1.71
C VAL A 44 -34.52 -12.24 2.71
N PRO A 45 -33.64 -13.02 3.38
CA PRO A 45 -34.09 -14.05 4.31
C PRO A 45 -34.97 -13.47 5.44
N ALA A 46 -36.09 -14.14 5.70
CA ALA A 46 -37.19 -13.60 6.51
C ALA A 46 -36.91 -13.50 8.03
N GLU A 47 -35.76 -14.01 8.47
CA GLU A 47 -35.14 -13.78 9.77
C GLU A 47 -33.65 -13.53 9.45
N LEU A 48 -33.20 -12.28 9.52
CA LEU A 48 -31.77 -11.94 9.43
C LEU A 48 -31.08 -12.34 10.76
N GLU A 49 -29.82 -12.75 10.68
CA GLU A 49 -28.98 -12.91 11.87
C GLU A 49 -28.28 -11.58 12.16
N ASP A 50 -28.18 -11.20 13.44
CA ASP A 50 -27.54 -9.94 13.86
C ASP A 50 -26.01 -10.04 13.66
N GLY A 51 -25.39 -8.99 13.13
CA GLY A 51 -23.96 -8.93 12.79
C GLY A 51 -23.68 -8.03 11.58
N THR A 52 -22.41 -7.98 11.19
CA THR A 52 -21.92 -7.15 10.07
C THR A 52 -21.45 -8.05 8.93
N PHE A 53 -21.92 -7.77 7.71
CA PHE A 53 -21.73 -8.65 6.54
C PHE A 53 -21.24 -7.87 5.33
N VAL A 54 -20.16 -8.32 4.70
CA VAL A 54 -19.64 -7.74 3.45
C VAL A 54 -20.14 -8.53 2.25
N GLY A 55 -20.54 -7.83 1.19
CA GLY A 55 -20.98 -8.44 -0.07
C GLY A 55 -20.68 -7.60 -1.29
N THR A 56 -20.41 -8.26 -2.41
CA THR A 56 -20.04 -7.63 -3.70
C THR A 56 -21.14 -7.77 -4.74
N GLY A 57 -21.35 -6.75 -5.59
CA GLY A 57 -22.28 -6.78 -6.73
C GLY A 57 -21.67 -6.16 -8.00
N GLU A 58 -22.28 -6.39 -9.18
CA GLU A 58 -21.70 -5.95 -10.46
C GLU A 58 -22.22 -4.54 -10.86
N GLY A 59 -21.32 -3.55 -10.90
CA GLY A 59 -21.59 -2.18 -11.32
C GLY A 59 -21.48 -1.97 -12.84
N PHE A 60 -21.25 -0.72 -13.25
CA PHE A 60 -20.95 -0.34 -14.64
C PHE A 60 -19.44 -0.29 -14.93
N GLY A 61 -18.65 0.19 -13.96
CA GLY A 61 -17.20 0.34 -14.07
C GLY A 61 -16.41 -0.84 -13.49
N GLY A 62 -16.97 -1.57 -12.53
CA GLY A 62 -16.37 -2.77 -11.94
C GLY A 62 -17.26 -3.38 -10.85
N PRO A 63 -16.71 -4.14 -9.90
CA PRO A 63 -17.45 -4.52 -8.69
C PRO A 63 -17.82 -3.27 -7.87
N ILE A 64 -18.79 -3.47 -6.99
CA ILE A 64 -19.14 -2.56 -5.88
C ILE A 64 -19.20 -3.44 -4.64
N GLU A 65 -18.42 -3.12 -3.62
CA GLU A 65 -18.42 -3.82 -2.34
C GLU A 65 -19.16 -2.99 -1.29
N VAL A 66 -20.02 -3.64 -0.51
CA VAL A 66 -20.79 -3.00 0.56
C VAL A 66 -20.74 -3.81 1.83
N GLU A 67 -20.65 -3.12 2.95
CA GLU A 67 -20.88 -3.65 4.28
C GLU A 67 -22.33 -3.38 4.70
N VAL A 68 -22.92 -4.32 5.44
CA VAL A 68 -24.31 -4.27 5.90
C VAL A 68 -24.38 -4.69 7.36
N THR A 69 -24.79 -3.77 8.23
CA THR A 69 -24.91 -4.00 9.68
C THR A 69 -26.37 -4.28 10.05
N VAL A 70 -26.61 -5.40 10.75
CA VAL A 70 -27.93 -5.84 11.19
C VAL A 70 -27.99 -5.90 12.71
N GLU A 71 -28.95 -5.19 13.31
CA GLU A 71 -29.27 -5.28 14.74
C GLU A 71 -30.74 -5.65 14.96
N GLY A 72 -31.02 -6.63 15.82
CA GLY A 72 -32.38 -7.06 16.15
C GLY A 72 -33.20 -7.57 14.97
N GLY A 73 -32.56 -7.98 13.88
CA GLY A 73 -33.18 -8.34 12.59
C GLY A 73 -33.60 -7.15 11.70
N GLU A 74 -33.14 -5.93 11.98
CA GLU A 74 -33.33 -4.74 11.13
C GLU A 74 -31.97 -4.24 10.61
N ILE A 75 -31.86 -3.89 9.32
CA ILE A 75 -30.65 -3.30 8.75
C ILE A 75 -30.50 -1.87 9.30
N VAL A 76 -29.45 -1.61 10.07
CA VAL A 76 -29.21 -0.31 10.73
C VAL A 76 -28.25 0.58 9.95
N GLU A 77 -27.30 -0.02 9.22
CA GLU A 77 -26.27 0.68 8.46
C GLU A 77 -25.92 -0.08 7.18
N ILE A 78 -25.54 0.66 6.14
CA ILE A 78 -25.01 0.13 4.87
C ILE A 78 -23.92 1.09 4.41
N THR A 79 -22.69 0.60 4.38
CA THR A 79 -21.49 1.35 3.96
C THR A 79 -21.02 0.81 2.61
N VAL A 80 -20.53 1.67 1.72
CA VAL A 80 -19.87 1.23 0.48
C VAL A 80 -18.37 1.24 0.74
N LEU A 81 -17.71 0.08 0.63
CA LEU A 81 -16.30 -0.09 0.93
C LEU A 81 -15.42 0.22 -0.29
N ASP A 82 -15.74 -0.37 -1.45
CA ASP A 82 -15.07 -0.14 -2.73
C ASP A 82 -16.08 0.08 -3.87
N HIS A 83 -15.68 0.90 -4.85
CA HIS A 83 -16.32 0.93 -6.16
C HIS A 83 -15.38 1.40 -7.29
N SER A 84 -15.52 0.80 -8.47
CA SER A 84 -14.86 1.29 -9.71
C SER A 84 -15.77 2.18 -10.59
N GLU A 85 -16.76 2.86 -10.02
CA GLU A 85 -17.78 3.61 -10.76
C GLU A 85 -17.29 4.99 -11.27
N THR A 86 -18.08 5.65 -12.15
CA THR A 86 -17.74 6.98 -12.68
C THR A 86 -18.28 8.12 -11.82
N GLU A 87 -17.36 8.85 -11.17
CA GLU A 87 -17.59 10.11 -10.44
C GLU A 87 -18.60 11.06 -11.12
N GLY A 88 -19.47 11.68 -10.32
CA GLY A 88 -20.48 12.63 -10.80
C GLY A 88 -21.65 11.98 -11.53
N VAL A 89 -21.64 10.65 -11.70
CA VAL A 89 -22.70 9.87 -12.35
C VAL A 89 -23.31 8.85 -11.38
N SER A 90 -22.48 8.20 -10.57
CA SER A 90 -22.86 7.15 -9.62
C SER A 90 -23.25 7.65 -8.23
N ASP A 91 -22.73 8.79 -7.79
CA ASP A 91 -22.92 9.36 -6.44
C ASP A 91 -24.38 9.37 -5.96
N PRO A 92 -25.38 9.76 -6.80
CA PRO A 92 -26.79 9.70 -6.41
C PRO A 92 -27.31 8.29 -6.08
N ALA A 93 -26.71 7.22 -6.61
CA ALA A 93 -27.04 5.85 -6.20
C ALA A 93 -26.39 5.47 -4.86
N PHE A 94 -25.16 5.91 -4.60
CA PHE A 94 -24.49 5.69 -3.31
C PHE A 94 -25.18 6.47 -2.17
N GLU A 95 -25.77 7.64 -2.44
CA GLU A 95 -26.62 8.34 -1.47
C GLU A 95 -28.03 7.74 -1.35
N GLU A 96 -28.77 7.55 -2.46
CA GLU A 96 -30.21 7.23 -2.40
C GLU A 96 -30.50 5.74 -2.14
N ILE A 97 -29.69 4.79 -2.62
CA ILE A 97 -30.00 3.36 -2.54
C ILE A 97 -29.81 2.79 -1.13
N PRO A 98 -28.65 2.96 -0.45
CA PRO A 98 -28.49 2.56 0.95
C PRO A 98 -29.57 3.17 1.85
N ALA A 99 -29.85 4.46 1.67
CA ALA A 99 -30.86 5.19 2.45
C ALA A 99 -32.28 4.65 2.28
N GLU A 100 -32.71 4.26 1.08
CA GLU A 100 -34.02 3.63 0.86
C GLU A 100 -34.06 2.17 1.31
N ILE A 101 -32.95 1.42 1.25
CA ILE A 101 -32.89 0.03 1.76
C ILE A 101 -33.06 0.02 3.28
N MET A 102 -32.24 0.77 4.03
CA MET A 102 -32.37 0.89 5.49
C MET A 102 -33.78 1.35 5.90
N LYS A 103 -34.32 2.37 5.20
CA LYS A 103 -35.65 2.93 5.44
C LYS A 103 -36.82 1.99 5.11
N SER A 104 -36.61 0.96 4.30
CA SER A 104 -37.63 -0.03 3.92
C SER A 104 -37.39 -1.43 4.51
N ASN A 105 -36.21 -1.67 5.10
CA ASN A 105 -35.66 -2.97 5.49
C ASN A 105 -35.83 -4.02 4.37
N SER A 106 -35.48 -3.62 3.14
CA SER A 106 -35.78 -4.37 1.90
C SER A 106 -34.85 -3.96 0.77
N THR A 107 -34.26 -4.92 0.07
CA THR A 107 -33.42 -4.68 -1.12
C THR A 107 -34.23 -4.33 -2.37
N ASP A 108 -35.56 -4.50 -2.39
CA ASP A 108 -36.40 -4.14 -3.54
C ASP A 108 -36.77 -2.64 -3.62
N VAL A 109 -35.74 -1.80 -3.80
CA VAL A 109 -35.86 -0.34 -3.99
C VAL A 109 -35.80 0.07 -5.48
N GLU A 110 -36.42 1.20 -5.84
CA GLU A 110 -36.35 1.71 -7.23
C GLU A 110 -34.95 2.24 -7.56
N VAL A 111 -34.45 1.91 -8.76
CA VAL A 111 -33.12 2.33 -9.26
C VAL A 111 -33.07 3.83 -9.60
N VAL A 112 -31.93 4.47 -9.34
CA VAL A 112 -31.76 5.92 -9.54
C VAL A 112 -31.69 6.28 -11.04
N SER A 113 -32.27 7.43 -11.39
CA SER A 113 -32.45 7.91 -12.76
C SER A 113 -31.16 8.46 -13.40
N GLY A 114 -30.20 7.58 -13.65
CA GLY A 114 -28.92 7.88 -14.32
C GLY A 114 -27.87 6.83 -13.99
N ALA A 115 -27.85 6.41 -12.73
CA ALA A 115 -26.96 5.43 -12.12
C ALA A 115 -27.59 4.01 -12.07
N THR A 116 -28.31 3.60 -13.12
CA THR A 116 -29.15 2.39 -13.07
C THR A 116 -28.36 1.09 -12.87
N TYR A 117 -27.14 0.99 -13.41
CA TYR A 117 -26.25 -0.14 -13.17
C TYR A 117 -25.70 -0.11 -11.75
N THR A 118 -25.18 1.04 -11.29
CA THR A 118 -24.77 1.29 -9.90
C THR A 118 -25.86 0.89 -8.89
N SER A 119 -27.10 1.33 -9.09
CA SER A 119 -28.24 0.99 -8.24
C SER A 119 -28.63 -0.49 -8.28
N THR A 120 -28.18 -1.24 -9.30
CA THR A 120 -28.37 -2.69 -9.38
C THR A 120 -27.22 -3.39 -8.65
N GLY A 121 -25.96 -2.98 -8.89
CA GLY A 121 -24.79 -3.49 -8.18
C GLY A 121 -24.88 -3.32 -6.66
N ILE A 122 -25.27 -2.14 -6.15
CA ILE A 122 -25.51 -1.94 -4.70
C ILE A 122 -26.61 -2.89 -4.18
N ARG A 123 -27.71 -3.08 -4.92
CA ARG A 123 -28.78 -4.02 -4.54
C ARG A 123 -28.28 -5.46 -4.48
N GLU A 124 -27.46 -5.88 -5.44
CA GLU A 124 -26.86 -7.22 -5.51
C GLU A 124 -25.83 -7.43 -4.38
N ALA A 125 -24.99 -6.42 -4.11
CA ALA A 125 -24.02 -6.41 -3.03
C ALA A 125 -24.70 -6.62 -1.66
N VAL A 126 -25.74 -5.85 -1.35
CA VAL A 126 -26.54 -6.00 -0.11
C VAL A 126 -27.28 -7.36 -0.07
N VAL A 127 -27.78 -7.87 -1.20
CA VAL A 127 -28.37 -9.22 -1.24
C VAL A 127 -27.33 -10.29 -0.93
N ASN A 128 -26.11 -10.19 -1.45
CA ASN A 128 -25.06 -11.19 -1.26
C ASN A 128 -24.55 -11.20 0.18
N ALA A 129 -24.35 -10.03 0.79
CA ALA A 129 -24.08 -9.87 2.22
C ALA A 129 -25.14 -10.58 3.07
N LEU A 130 -26.42 -10.25 2.87
CA LEU A 130 -27.53 -10.76 3.67
C LEU A 130 -27.96 -12.21 3.34
N SER A 131 -27.44 -12.82 2.28
CA SER A 131 -27.78 -14.21 1.89
C SER A 131 -26.90 -15.27 2.56
N GLY A 132 -25.86 -14.86 3.30
CA GLY A 132 -24.87 -15.78 3.89
C GLY A 132 -23.88 -16.35 2.88
N GLU A 133 -23.72 -15.68 1.72
CA GLU A 133 -22.59 -15.88 0.79
C GLU A 133 -21.54 -14.76 0.94
N GLY A 134 -21.86 -13.67 1.66
CA GLY A 134 -20.91 -12.66 2.12
C GLY A 134 -20.00 -13.13 3.25
N GLU A 135 -18.88 -12.43 3.43
CA GLU A 135 -17.94 -12.65 4.53
C GLU A 135 -18.37 -11.81 5.76
N VAL A 136 -18.14 -12.33 6.96
CA VAL A 136 -18.53 -11.66 8.20
C VAL A 136 -17.44 -10.66 8.58
N SER A 137 -17.80 -9.40 8.69
CA SER A 137 -16.95 -8.34 9.24
C SER A 137 -17.03 -8.40 10.76
N GLU A 138 -15.87 -8.43 11.44
CA GLU A 138 -15.77 -8.47 12.91
C GLU A 138 -15.55 -7.06 13.48
N GLU A 139 -16.46 -6.13 13.16
CA GLU A 139 -16.56 -4.78 13.75
C GLU A 139 -16.94 -4.84 15.25
N GLU A 140 -16.02 -4.50 16.15
CA GLU A 140 -16.36 -4.17 17.55
C GLU A 140 -16.65 -2.68 17.72
N THR A 141 -17.87 -2.36 18.15
CA THR A 141 -18.28 -1.00 18.55
C THR A 141 -17.80 -0.66 19.97
N GLU A 142 -17.26 0.55 20.19
CA GLU A 142 -17.88 1.61 21.02
C GLU A 142 -16.97 2.84 21.26
N ASP A 143 -17.58 3.93 21.71
CA ASP A 143 -16.93 5.17 22.17
C ASP A 143 -16.35 5.04 23.60
N SER A 144 -15.06 5.41 23.76
CA SER A 144 -14.37 5.85 24.98
C SER A 144 -13.86 4.84 26.05
N GLU A 145 -12.56 5.03 26.36
CA GLU A 145 -11.85 4.80 27.64
C GLU A 145 -11.49 3.36 28.14
N ASP A 146 -10.24 2.96 27.84
CA ASP A 146 -9.21 2.53 28.82
C ASP A 146 -9.07 1.04 29.26
N THR A 147 -8.25 0.28 28.49
CA THR A 147 -7.12 -0.59 28.98
C THR A 147 -7.31 -2.11 29.31
N GLU A 148 -6.30 -2.92 28.88
CA GLU A 148 -6.01 -4.38 29.02
C GLU A 148 -6.92 -5.36 28.21
N THR A 149 -6.58 -5.87 27.00
CA THR A 149 -5.47 -6.73 26.47
C THR A 149 -5.62 -8.27 26.63
N GLU A 150 -5.71 -9.01 25.51
CA GLU A 150 -5.29 -10.42 25.22
C GLU A 150 -5.57 -10.65 23.69
N ASP A 151 -4.65 -10.66 22.70
CA ASP A 151 -3.40 -11.44 22.48
C ASP A 151 -3.72 -12.93 22.12
N GLU A 152 -3.43 -13.56 20.95
CA GLU A 152 -2.68 -13.28 19.69
C GLU A 152 -3.60 -13.62 18.45
N GLU A 153 -3.27 -13.38 17.18
CA GLU A 153 -2.23 -14.07 16.36
C GLU A 153 -1.38 -13.08 15.55
N THR A 154 -0.10 -12.96 15.91
CA THR A 154 0.84 -12.01 15.30
C THR A 154 1.41 -12.51 13.96
N VAL A 155 1.13 -11.79 12.87
CA VAL A 155 1.97 -11.83 11.66
C VAL A 155 3.12 -10.86 11.88
N SER A 156 4.25 -11.36 12.40
CA SER A 156 5.43 -10.51 12.62
C SER A 156 5.97 -9.98 11.28
N GLY A 157 5.71 -8.71 10.99
CA GLY A 157 6.53 -7.95 10.05
C GLY A 157 7.90 -7.66 10.65
N ASP A 158 8.87 -7.31 9.82
CA ASP A 158 10.25 -7.01 10.23
C ASP A 158 10.45 -5.51 10.61
N PHE A 159 9.34 -4.78 10.89
CA PHE A 159 9.34 -3.35 11.25
C PHE A 159 9.47 -3.13 12.77
N GLU A 160 10.02 -1.98 13.20
CA GLU A 160 10.07 -1.62 14.64
C GLU A 160 8.76 -0.94 15.09
N ASP A 161 8.21 -1.36 16.23
CA ASP A 161 6.96 -0.80 16.78
C ASP A 161 7.06 0.69 17.15
N GLY A 162 6.01 1.45 16.85
CA GLY A 162 5.85 2.85 17.22
C GLY A 162 5.33 3.74 16.10
N THR A 163 5.25 5.04 16.38
CA THR A 163 4.95 6.07 15.38
C THR A 163 6.25 6.66 14.85
N HIS A 164 6.47 6.51 13.55
CA HIS A 164 7.61 7.01 12.80
C HIS A 164 7.19 8.15 11.87
N THR A 165 8.06 9.12 11.64
CA THR A 165 7.78 10.28 10.79
C THR A 165 8.96 10.57 9.87
N ALA A 166 8.71 10.81 8.59
CA ALA A 166 9.73 11.18 7.63
C ALA A 166 9.24 12.28 6.68
N THR A 167 10.15 13.16 6.26
CA THR A 167 9.91 14.22 5.27
C THR A 167 10.84 14.00 4.08
N VAL A 168 10.31 14.08 2.86
CA VAL A 168 11.06 13.95 1.59
C VAL A 168 10.68 15.04 0.59
N ASP A 169 11.36 15.11 -0.55
CA ASP A 169 10.98 15.99 -1.67
C ASP A 169 9.76 15.43 -2.42
N GLY A 170 8.62 16.11 -2.34
CA GLY A 170 7.52 15.95 -3.30
C GLY A 170 7.81 16.66 -4.64
N HIS A 171 6.87 16.60 -5.58
CA HIS A 171 7.03 17.26 -6.89
C HIS A 171 7.09 18.80 -6.79
N ASN A 172 6.41 19.39 -5.81
CA ASN A 172 6.18 20.84 -5.71
C ASN A 172 6.80 21.49 -4.45
N GLY A 173 7.21 20.68 -3.47
CA GLY A 173 7.78 21.09 -2.18
C GLY A 173 7.87 19.86 -1.24
N PRO A 174 8.20 20.04 0.05
CA PRO A 174 8.33 18.91 0.98
C PRO A 174 7.02 18.14 1.15
N LEU A 175 7.14 16.84 1.42
CA LEU A 175 6.05 15.92 1.74
C LEU A 175 6.43 15.14 3.00
N THR A 176 5.58 15.18 4.03
CA THR A 176 5.79 14.53 5.33
C THR A 176 4.74 13.45 5.55
N VAL A 177 5.17 12.25 5.95
CA VAL A 177 4.29 11.15 6.37
C VAL A 177 4.47 10.82 7.84
N GLU A 178 3.39 10.40 8.49
CA GLU A 178 3.39 9.72 9.79
C GLU A 178 2.94 8.28 9.57
N VAL A 179 3.66 7.32 10.15
CA VAL A 179 3.43 5.87 9.98
C VAL A 179 3.38 5.24 11.36
N THR A 180 2.32 4.49 11.66
CA THR A 180 2.20 3.77 12.93
C THR A 180 2.34 2.27 12.70
N VAL A 181 3.19 1.64 13.53
CA VAL A 181 3.48 0.20 13.54
C VAL A 181 3.14 -0.36 14.92
N GLU A 182 2.36 -1.44 14.97
CA GLU A 182 2.00 -2.15 16.18
C GLU A 182 2.18 -3.67 15.98
N ASP A 183 2.87 -4.34 16.91
CA ASP A 183 3.27 -5.75 16.86
C ASP A 183 3.96 -6.16 15.52
N GLY A 184 4.74 -5.24 14.96
CA GLY A 184 5.45 -5.36 13.68
C GLY A 184 4.59 -5.17 12.42
N VAL A 185 3.33 -4.75 12.55
CA VAL A 185 2.39 -4.53 11.44
C VAL A 185 2.13 -3.03 11.25
N ILE A 186 2.12 -2.54 10.01
CA ILE A 186 1.75 -1.16 9.68
C ILE A 186 0.23 -1.00 9.91
N THR A 187 -0.17 -0.22 10.92
CA THR A 187 -1.59 0.01 11.25
C THR A 187 -2.13 1.35 10.74
N SER A 188 -1.26 2.31 10.41
CA SER A 188 -1.65 3.58 9.78
C SER A 188 -0.51 4.19 8.96
N VAL A 189 -0.88 4.90 7.88
CA VAL A 189 -0.01 5.80 7.12
C VAL A 189 -0.83 7.06 6.81
N GLU A 190 -0.37 8.24 7.24
CA GLU A 190 -1.02 9.53 6.96
C GLU A 190 -0.03 10.53 6.35
N VAL A 191 -0.43 11.21 5.27
CA VAL A 191 0.32 12.35 4.71
C VAL A 191 -0.04 13.61 5.50
N THR A 192 0.87 14.06 6.38
CA THR A 192 0.59 15.12 7.37
C THR A 192 0.92 16.53 6.87
N GLU A 193 1.82 16.67 5.90
CA GLU A 193 2.16 17.94 5.25
C GLU A 193 2.57 17.68 3.79
N HIS A 194 2.11 18.49 2.84
CA HIS A 194 2.55 18.46 1.44
C HIS A 194 2.33 19.82 0.77
N GLU A 195 3.16 20.20 -0.21
CA GLU A 195 2.92 21.35 -1.11
C GLU A 195 2.41 20.94 -2.51
N GLU A 196 1.93 19.70 -2.65
CA GLU A 196 1.47 19.13 -3.93
C GLU A 196 0.21 19.80 -4.54
N THR A 197 -0.05 19.52 -5.82
CA THR A 197 -1.12 20.20 -6.57
C THR A 197 -2.50 19.57 -6.33
N GLU A 198 -3.36 20.29 -5.60
CA GLU A 198 -4.80 20.01 -5.44
C GLU A 198 -5.46 19.53 -6.75
N GLY A 199 -6.19 18.41 -6.69
CA GLY A 199 -6.89 17.80 -7.82
C GLY A 199 -6.00 17.04 -8.82
N LEU A 200 -4.70 16.87 -8.51
CA LEU A 200 -3.77 16.03 -9.27
C LEU A 200 -3.00 15.06 -8.38
N SER A 201 -2.66 15.45 -7.15
CA SER A 201 -1.97 14.61 -6.17
C SER A 201 -2.91 13.80 -5.30
N ASP A 202 -4.16 14.25 -5.15
CA ASP A 202 -5.16 13.71 -4.21
C ASP A 202 -5.29 12.18 -4.31
N PRO A 203 -5.38 11.56 -5.52
CA PRO A 203 -5.41 10.10 -5.65
C PRO A 203 -4.13 9.40 -5.13
N ALA A 204 -2.94 9.99 -5.29
CA ALA A 204 -1.73 9.42 -4.69
C ALA A 204 -1.69 9.57 -3.17
N ILE A 205 -2.28 10.65 -2.64
CA ILE A 205 -2.35 10.94 -1.20
C ILE A 205 -3.38 10.04 -0.50
N GLU A 206 -4.41 9.58 -1.22
CA GLU A 206 -5.45 8.68 -0.70
C GLU A 206 -5.12 7.19 -1.00
N ASP A 207 -4.87 6.81 -2.25
CA ASP A 207 -4.70 5.41 -2.67
C ASP A 207 -3.40 4.76 -2.11
N VAL A 208 -2.28 5.49 -2.11
CA VAL A 208 -0.96 4.90 -1.83
C VAL A 208 -0.78 4.58 -0.33
N PRO A 209 -1.12 5.47 0.63
CA PRO A 209 -1.13 5.12 2.04
C PRO A 209 -2.05 3.92 2.35
N ALA A 210 -3.25 3.91 1.77
CA ALA A 210 -4.21 2.82 1.96
C ALA A 210 -3.65 1.48 1.46
N ALA A 211 -3.08 1.44 0.25
CA ALA A 211 -2.46 0.24 -0.31
C ALA A 211 -1.28 -0.29 0.53
N ILE A 212 -0.50 0.60 1.16
CA ILE A 212 0.63 0.19 2.02
C ILE A 212 0.12 -0.49 3.30
N VAL A 213 -0.93 0.04 3.93
CA VAL A 213 -1.57 -0.56 5.11
C VAL A 213 -2.22 -1.91 4.73
N GLU A 214 -3.02 -1.94 3.66
CA GLU A 214 -3.70 -3.15 3.15
C GLU A 214 -2.71 -4.30 2.91
N ASN A 215 -1.59 -4.01 2.22
CA ASN A 215 -0.61 -5.02 1.85
C ASN A 215 0.48 -5.25 2.92
N ASN A 216 0.47 -4.47 4.01
CA ASN A 216 1.53 -4.38 5.03
C ASN A 216 2.94 -4.32 4.40
N SER A 217 3.08 -3.51 3.34
CA SER A 217 4.23 -3.54 2.42
C SER A 217 4.36 -2.25 1.63
N THR A 218 5.59 -1.81 1.36
CA THR A 218 5.90 -0.62 0.55
C THR A 218 6.07 -0.91 -0.95
N ASP A 219 6.01 -2.18 -1.37
CA ASP A 219 6.07 -2.61 -2.79
C ASP A 219 4.67 -2.49 -3.45
N VAL A 220 4.16 -1.26 -3.58
CA VAL A 220 2.83 -0.92 -4.12
C VAL A 220 2.90 -0.17 -5.46
N ASP A 221 1.86 -0.32 -6.30
CA ASP A 221 1.79 0.31 -7.62
C ASP A 221 1.51 1.83 -7.52
N THR A 222 2.20 2.64 -8.34
CA THR A 222 2.02 4.10 -8.40
C THR A 222 0.72 4.51 -9.11
N VAL A 223 0.06 5.58 -8.66
CA VAL A 223 -1.22 6.02 -9.23
C VAL A 223 -1.05 6.69 -10.60
N SER A 224 -1.94 6.33 -11.53
CA SER A 224 -1.87 6.72 -12.95
C SER A 224 -2.11 8.22 -13.20
N GLY A 225 -1.04 9.00 -13.13
CA GLY A 225 -1.04 10.45 -13.39
C GLY A 225 -0.47 11.27 -12.24
N ALA A 226 -0.35 10.66 -11.06
CA ALA A 226 0.24 11.23 -9.84
C ALA A 226 1.58 10.54 -9.48
N THR A 227 2.23 9.89 -10.45
CA THR A 227 3.36 8.97 -10.26
C THR A 227 4.48 9.54 -9.37
N VAL A 228 4.90 10.79 -9.58
CA VAL A 228 5.97 11.42 -8.77
C VAL A 228 5.53 11.61 -7.30
N THR A 229 4.25 11.91 -7.07
CA THR A 229 3.69 11.99 -5.72
C THR A 229 3.59 10.60 -5.07
N SER A 230 3.19 9.58 -5.83
CA SER A 230 3.20 8.18 -5.36
C SER A 230 4.61 7.70 -5.00
N GLU A 231 5.59 7.97 -5.87
CA GLU A 231 7.01 7.66 -5.65
C GLU A 231 7.51 8.34 -4.36
N ALA A 232 7.21 9.64 -4.16
CA ALA A 232 7.58 10.35 -2.94
C ALA A 232 6.89 9.82 -1.66
N ILE A 233 5.61 9.41 -1.72
CA ILE A 233 4.92 8.80 -0.57
C ILE A 233 5.57 7.45 -0.22
N ILE A 234 5.87 6.62 -1.22
CA ILE A 234 6.56 5.33 -1.02
C ILE A 234 7.97 5.58 -0.43
N GLU A 235 8.73 6.55 -0.96
CA GLU A 235 10.05 6.96 -0.46
C GLU A 235 9.99 7.41 1.02
N ALA A 236 9.02 8.25 1.37
CA ALA A 236 8.81 8.72 2.74
C ALA A 236 8.43 7.58 3.70
N VAL A 237 7.57 6.66 3.30
CA VAL A 237 7.13 5.55 4.17
C VAL A 237 8.25 4.52 4.36
N ASN A 238 9.05 4.20 3.34
CA ASN A 238 10.27 3.40 3.52
C ASN A 238 11.26 4.10 4.46
N THR A 239 11.46 5.42 4.29
CA THR A 239 12.35 6.22 5.15
C THR A 239 11.92 6.17 6.61
N ALA A 240 10.61 6.27 6.88
CA ALA A 240 10.03 6.16 8.22
C ALA A 240 10.14 4.74 8.81
N LEU A 241 9.80 3.70 8.05
CA LEU A 241 9.73 2.31 8.54
C LEU A 241 11.08 1.62 8.71
N ASN A 242 12.03 1.89 7.81
CA ASN A 242 13.33 1.22 7.80
C ASN A 242 14.44 2.05 8.45
N GLY A 243 14.17 3.30 8.81
CA GLY A 243 15.16 4.22 9.39
C GLY A 243 16.19 4.67 8.36
N SER A 244 15.72 5.37 7.32
CA SER A 244 16.50 6.03 6.26
C SER A 244 17.60 5.19 5.59
N GLU A 245 17.29 4.61 4.42
CA GLU A 245 18.25 4.61 3.30
C GLU A 245 18.29 6.05 2.73
N ASP A 246 18.87 6.97 3.51
CA ASP A 246 19.08 8.43 3.30
C ASP A 246 17.86 9.23 2.74
N SER A 247 17.25 10.20 3.45
CA SER A 247 17.93 11.27 4.19
C SER A 247 16.97 12.11 5.07
N ASP A 248 16.99 11.90 6.40
CA ASP A 248 16.86 13.01 7.38
C ASP A 248 17.62 12.65 8.67
N SER A 249 18.91 12.98 8.70
CA SER A 249 19.72 12.89 9.91
C SER A 249 20.10 14.28 10.40
N ALA A 250 19.39 14.76 11.42
CA ALA A 250 19.52 16.09 12.00
C ALA A 250 20.84 16.33 12.78
N SER A 251 21.97 16.23 12.09
CA SER A 251 23.28 16.80 12.45
C SER A 251 23.83 16.47 13.86
N GLU A 252 23.89 15.19 14.24
CA GLU A 252 25.02 14.76 15.07
C GLU A 252 26.30 14.78 14.21
N PRO A 253 27.44 15.28 14.70
CA PRO A 253 28.62 15.49 13.86
C PRO A 253 29.32 14.17 13.50
N VAL A 254 29.08 13.69 12.28
CA VAL A 254 29.78 12.54 11.68
C VAL A 254 31.26 12.88 11.52
N GLU A 255 32.13 12.34 12.40
CA GLU A 255 33.58 12.51 12.29
C GLU A 255 34.16 11.56 11.22
N TYR A 256 34.01 11.95 9.94
CA TYR A 256 34.58 11.25 8.79
C TYR A 256 36.08 10.98 8.97
N THR A 257 36.56 9.86 8.44
CA THR A 257 37.98 9.49 8.52
C THR A 257 38.81 10.15 7.40
N ASP A 258 39.94 10.74 7.75
CA ASP A 258 40.84 11.45 6.83
C ASP A 258 41.27 10.56 5.64
N GLY A 259 40.90 10.96 4.41
CA GLY A 259 41.11 10.13 3.22
C GLY A 259 40.68 10.79 1.91
N THR A 260 40.62 9.96 0.87
CA THR A 260 40.12 10.32 -0.46
C THR A 260 39.29 9.16 -0.97
N TYR A 261 38.03 9.43 -1.32
CA TYR A 261 37.00 8.45 -1.57
C TYR A 261 36.38 8.68 -2.96
N GLU A 262 36.01 7.61 -3.66
CA GLU A 262 35.37 7.69 -4.99
C GLU A 262 33.91 7.24 -4.88
N GLY A 263 32.97 8.11 -5.25
CA GLY A 263 31.54 7.81 -5.24
C GLY A 263 30.90 7.99 -6.62
N THR A 264 29.76 7.32 -6.84
CA THR A 264 29.04 7.29 -8.11
C THR A 264 27.53 7.27 -7.91
N ALA A 265 26.80 7.98 -8.78
CA ALA A 265 25.34 7.89 -8.90
C ALA A 265 24.93 8.07 -10.38
N ASP A 266 23.72 7.63 -10.74
CA ASP A 266 23.18 7.78 -12.10
C ASP A 266 22.61 9.19 -12.32
N GLY A 267 23.26 9.96 -13.22
CA GLY A 267 22.75 11.24 -13.69
C GLY A 267 21.72 11.09 -14.83
N HIS A 268 21.03 12.19 -15.17
CA HIS A 268 20.01 12.25 -16.24
C HIS A 268 20.49 11.66 -17.58
N ASN A 269 21.76 11.80 -17.91
CA ASN A 269 22.37 11.31 -19.15
C ASN A 269 23.34 10.12 -18.92
N GLY A 270 23.46 9.63 -17.67
CA GLY A 270 24.30 8.50 -17.24
C GLY A 270 25.18 8.82 -16.03
N GLU A 271 25.92 7.82 -15.56
CA GLU A 271 26.83 7.85 -14.39
C GLU A 271 27.62 9.16 -14.24
N ILE A 272 27.59 9.72 -13.03
CA ILE A 272 28.43 10.81 -12.53
C ILE A 272 29.39 10.20 -11.49
N LYS A 273 30.67 10.56 -11.55
CA LYS A 273 31.69 10.11 -10.59
C LYS A 273 32.35 11.29 -9.89
N VAL A 274 32.47 11.20 -8.57
CA VAL A 274 33.12 12.21 -7.72
C VAL A 274 34.29 11.61 -6.94
N GLU A 275 35.30 12.44 -6.67
CA GLU A 275 36.40 12.20 -5.74
C GLU A 275 36.25 13.18 -4.57
N VAL A 276 35.98 12.68 -3.36
CA VAL A 276 35.77 13.47 -2.13
C VAL A 276 37.00 13.34 -1.23
N THR A 277 37.54 14.46 -0.76
CA THR A 277 38.70 14.52 0.13
C THR A 277 38.29 14.98 1.52
N VAL A 278 38.58 14.17 2.53
CA VAL A 278 38.33 14.46 3.95
C VAL A 278 39.64 14.74 4.67
N SER A 279 39.70 15.85 5.43
CA SER A 279 40.87 16.29 6.19
C SER A 279 40.47 16.83 7.57
N ASN A 280 40.93 16.20 8.65
CA ASN A 280 40.57 16.47 10.04
C ASN A 280 39.05 16.29 10.33
N GLY A 281 38.41 15.29 9.72
CA GLY A 281 36.97 15.04 9.88
C GLY A 281 36.04 16.03 9.18
N ALA A 282 36.54 16.77 8.19
CA ALA A 282 35.77 17.72 7.39
C ALA A 282 36.04 17.54 5.89
N ILE A 283 35.04 17.84 5.07
CA ILE A 283 35.10 17.79 3.60
C ILE A 283 35.95 18.98 3.11
N GLU A 284 37.18 18.71 2.65
CA GLU A 284 38.11 19.76 2.19
C GLU A 284 37.94 20.08 0.69
N ASN A 285 37.57 19.08 -0.11
CA ASN A 285 37.55 19.20 -1.57
C ASN A 285 36.67 18.11 -2.22
N ILE A 286 35.84 18.50 -3.19
CA ILE A 286 35.04 17.59 -4.03
C ILE A 286 35.41 17.83 -5.50
N VAL A 287 35.68 16.76 -6.26
CA VAL A 287 36.04 16.84 -7.69
C VAL A 287 35.18 15.89 -8.50
N ILE A 288 34.45 16.40 -9.49
CA ILE A 288 33.75 15.56 -10.47
C ILE A 288 34.78 15.06 -11.48
N THR A 289 34.98 13.74 -11.55
CA THR A 289 36.08 13.11 -12.30
C THR A 289 35.67 12.56 -13.66
N ASP A 290 34.41 12.14 -13.81
CA ASP A 290 33.79 11.70 -15.06
C ASP A 290 32.28 11.96 -15.00
N HIS A 291 31.64 12.31 -16.12
CA HIS A 291 30.19 12.47 -16.21
C HIS A 291 29.67 12.26 -17.65
N ALA A 292 28.45 11.75 -17.78
CA ALA A 292 27.78 11.64 -19.08
C ALA A 292 26.93 12.88 -19.47
N GLU A 293 26.87 13.89 -18.59
CA GLU A 293 25.97 15.03 -18.70
C GLU A 293 26.16 15.99 -19.88
N THR A 294 25.09 16.73 -20.20
CA THR A 294 25.05 17.66 -21.34
C THR A 294 25.78 18.98 -21.03
N GLU A 295 26.92 19.21 -21.69
CA GLU A 295 27.70 20.47 -21.66
C GLU A 295 26.79 21.71 -21.79
N GLY A 296 26.90 22.64 -20.84
CA GLY A 296 26.18 23.92 -20.85
C GLY A 296 24.75 23.89 -20.27
N LEU A 297 24.25 22.73 -19.84
CA LEU A 297 23.01 22.61 -19.05
C LEU A 297 23.31 22.28 -17.58
N SER A 298 24.22 21.33 -17.36
CA SER A 298 24.59 20.84 -16.02
C SER A 298 25.69 21.65 -15.33
N ASP A 299 26.39 22.54 -16.06
CA ASP A 299 27.47 23.39 -15.54
C ASP A 299 27.13 24.11 -14.21
N PRO A 300 25.92 24.67 -13.98
CA PRO A 300 25.57 25.29 -12.71
C PRO A 300 25.56 24.30 -11.54
N ALA A 301 25.00 23.10 -11.73
CA ALA A 301 25.03 22.06 -10.68
C ALA A 301 26.47 21.62 -10.38
N PHE A 302 27.33 21.55 -11.39
CA PHE A 302 28.75 21.21 -11.24
C PHE A 302 29.62 22.29 -10.57
N GLU A 303 29.20 23.56 -10.58
CA GLU A 303 29.91 24.66 -9.89
C GLU A 303 29.29 24.98 -8.51
N GLU A 304 27.98 24.89 -8.35
CA GLU A 304 27.25 25.37 -7.16
C GLU A 304 27.11 24.26 -6.08
N VAL A 305 26.62 23.05 -6.42
CA VAL A 305 26.36 21.98 -5.42
C VAL A 305 27.63 21.54 -4.67
N PRO A 306 28.77 21.23 -5.33
CA PRO A 306 29.99 20.87 -4.60
C PRO A 306 30.53 22.02 -3.74
N ALA A 307 30.30 23.27 -4.15
CA ALA A 307 30.74 24.43 -3.39
C ALA A 307 29.89 24.64 -2.13
N GLU A 308 28.59 24.37 -2.20
CA GLU A 308 27.69 24.46 -1.05
C GLU A 308 27.98 23.36 -0.02
N ILE A 309 28.16 22.10 -0.45
CA ILE A 309 28.56 20.98 0.44
C ILE A 309 29.88 21.28 1.16
N MET A 310 30.83 21.97 0.51
CA MET A 310 32.09 22.42 1.12
C MET A 310 31.95 23.66 2.03
N GLU A 311 30.86 24.43 1.93
CA GLU A 311 30.58 25.57 2.84
C GLU A 311 29.74 25.15 4.05
N THR A 312 28.79 24.23 3.87
CA THR A 312 27.96 23.65 4.94
C THR A 312 28.67 22.52 5.71
N ASN A 313 29.54 21.76 5.04
CA ASN A 313 30.03 20.45 5.48
C ASN A 313 28.88 19.45 5.71
N SER A 314 27.86 19.52 4.86
CA SER A 314 26.67 18.66 4.85
C SER A 314 26.26 18.34 3.41
N THR A 315 25.64 17.19 3.16
CA THR A 315 25.09 16.82 1.84
C THR A 315 23.66 17.32 1.64
N ASP A 316 22.95 17.61 2.74
CA ASP A 316 21.78 18.49 2.80
C ASP A 316 22.14 19.90 2.28
N VAL A 317 21.85 20.15 1.00
CA VAL A 317 22.03 21.41 0.26
C VAL A 317 20.98 21.58 -0.84
N ASP A 318 20.66 22.82 -1.22
CA ASP A 318 19.63 23.12 -2.23
C ASP A 318 19.98 22.57 -3.63
N THR A 319 18.97 22.08 -4.37
CA THR A 319 19.16 21.69 -5.78
C THR A 319 19.13 22.89 -6.74
N VAL A 320 19.97 22.87 -7.79
CA VAL A 320 20.12 24.03 -8.68
C VAL A 320 18.99 24.08 -9.70
N SER A 321 18.27 25.19 -9.73
CA SER A 321 17.07 25.39 -10.56
C SER A 321 17.33 25.16 -12.05
N GLY A 322 16.67 24.15 -12.62
CA GLY A 322 16.83 23.74 -14.02
C GLY A 322 17.89 22.64 -14.25
N ALA A 323 18.60 22.22 -13.20
CA ALA A 323 19.57 21.11 -13.21
C ALA A 323 19.29 20.08 -12.10
N THR A 324 18.11 20.10 -11.47
CA THR A 324 17.70 19.31 -10.28
C THR A 324 18.13 17.84 -10.30
N VAL A 325 17.88 17.10 -11.41
CA VAL A 325 18.29 15.68 -11.52
C VAL A 325 19.81 15.51 -11.45
N THR A 326 20.57 16.43 -12.07
CA THR A 326 22.04 16.45 -11.94
C THR A 326 22.46 16.86 -10.54
N SER A 327 21.78 17.81 -9.89
CA SER A 327 22.07 18.18 -8.50
C SER A 327 21.90 17.01 -7.54
N LYS A 328 20.76 16.31 -7.57
CA LYS A 328 20.54 15.10 -6.75
C LYS A 328 21.61 14.04 -7.04
N ALA A 329 21.91 13.76 -8.31
CA ALA A 329 22.97 12.81 -8.67
C ALA A 329 24.40 13.24 -8.27
N ILE A 330 24.66 14.53 -8.00
CA ILE A 330 25.93 14.98 -7.38
C ILE A 330 25.90 14.73 -5.87
N ILE A 331 24.79 15.06 -5.20
CA ILE A 331 24.58 14.87 -3.76
C ILE A 331 24.75 13.39 -3.41
N SER A 332 23.99 12.49 -4.05
CA SER A 332 24.08 11.04 -3.81
C SER A 332 25.43 10.44 -4.23
N ALA A 333 26.12 11.00 -5.22
CA ALA A 333 27.49 10.56 -5.53
C ALA A 333 28.49 10.96 -4.44
N VAL A 334 28.27 12.08 -3.74
CA VAL A 334 29.07 12.50 -2.59
C VAL A 334 28.72 11.68 -1.35
N GLU A 335 27.44 11.37 -1.12
CA GLU A 335 26.98 10.51 -0.02
C GLU A 335 27.58 9.10 -0.13
N ASN A 336 27.50 8.47 -1.30
CA ASN A 336 28.15 7.20 -1.61
C ASN A 336 29.70 7.24 -1.44
N ALA A 337 30.33 8.43 -1.47
CA ALA A 337 31.75 8.59 -1.16
C ALA A 337 32.03 8.83 0.34
N LEU A 338 31.02 9.25 1.10
CA LEU A 338 31.09 9.51 2.55
C LEU A 338 30.64 8.30 3.39
N GLU A 339 29.86 7.36 2.83
CA GLU A 339 29.70 6.00 3.40
C GLU A 339 31.07 5.34 3.67
N ASP A 340 31.91 5.29 2.65
CA ASP A 340 33.24 4.65 2.64
C ASP A 340 34.26 5.38 3.55
N ALA A 341 33.86 6.52 4.14
CA ALA A 341 34.65 7.37 5.02
C ALA A 341 34.32 7.21 6.53
N GLN A 342 33.30 6.45 6.93
CA GLN A 342 32.82 6.33 8.33
C GLN A 342 33.49 5.21 9.17
#